data_AF-A0A7V2JF20-F1
#
_entry.id   AF-A0A7V2JF20-F1
#
_cell.length_a   1.000
_cell.length_b   1.000
_cell.length_c   1.000
_cell.angle_alpha   90.00
_cell.angle_beta   90.00
_cell.angle_gamma   90.00
#
_symmetry.space_group_name_H-M   'P 1'
#
loop_
_entity.id
_entity.type
_entity.pdbx_description
1 polymer ?
#
loop_
_entity_poly.entity_id
_entity_poly.type
_entity_poly.pdbx_seq_one_letter_code
_entity_poly.pdbx_strand_id
1 'polypeptide(L)'
;MSLFATNETVKIYFDGDKLVGKETGVWFEVLKELPAHLDMELRKTFAGAKVVVFEDGSYQMDLSDVQGAIPFKFLAQVIKGWSESVPPTIENLKKVKSSIMWKLWAYLQRLYGIVNEKPEDLIEEG
;
A
#
# COMPACT_ATOMS: atom_id res chain seq x y z
N MET A 1 -3.99 19.21 -17.81
CA MET A 1 -3.79 17.87 -17.21
C MET A 1 -2.30 17.72 -16.98
N SER A 2 -1.84 17.82 -15.73
CA SER A 2 -0.41 17.71 -15.41
C SER A 2 -0.02 16.22 -15.42
N LEU A 3 0.95 15.86 -16.26
CA LEU A 3 1.44 14.50 -16.51
C LEU A 3 2.47 14.02 -15.47
N PHE A 4 2.51 14.65 -14.32
CA PHE A 4 3.48 14.39 -13.28
C PHE A 4 2.73 13.94 -12.03
N ALA A 5 2.77 12.64 -11.74
CA ALA A 5 2.51 12.16 -10.40
C ALA A 5 3.40 12.99 -9.47
N THR A 6 2.79 13.82 -8.64
CA THR A 6 3.52 14.55 -7.62
C THR A 6 4.24 13.51 -6.77
N ASN A 7 5.53 13.70 -6.47
CA ASN A 7 6.28 12.87 -5.52
C ASN A 7 5.78 13.07 -4.07
N GLU A 8 4.50 13.41 -3.91
CA GLU A 8 3.82 13.54 -2.64
C GLU A 8 3.78 12.17 -1.97
N THR A 9 4.10 12.19 -0.69
CA THR A 9 4.09 11.03 0.17
C THR A 9 3.06 11.21 1.28
N VAL A 10 2.56 10.11 1.81
CA VAL A 10 1.76 10.07 3.02
C VAL A 10 2.46 9.20 4.05
N LYS A 11 2.37 9.60 5.31
CA LYS A 11 2.87 8.81 6.43
C LYS A 11 1.74 7.97 7.03
N ILE A 12 2.05 6.70 7.26
CA ILE A 12 1.18 5.71 7.88
C ILE A 12 1.82 5.33 9.20
N TYR A 13 1.06 5.45 10.29
CA TYR A 13 1.57 5.25 11.65
C TYR A 13 1.01 3.96 12.26
N PHE A 14 1.84 3.33 13.09
CA PHE A 14 1.49 2.11 13.80
C PHE A 14 1.75 2.24 15.30
N ASP A 15 0.77 1.86 16.12
CA ASP A 15 0.95 1.65 17.55
C ASP A 15 0.97 0.13 17.83
N GLY A 16 2.18 -0.41 18.02
CA GLY A 16 2.41 -1.84 18.00
C GLY A 16 2.00 -2.44 16.66
N ASP A 17 0.88 -3.17 16.66
CA ASP A 17 0.32 -3.81 15.47
C ASP A 17 -0.89 -3.05 14.90
N LYS A 18 -1.33 -1.96 15.53
CA LYS A 18 -2.54 -1.23 15.15
C LYS A 18 -2.20 -0.09 14.21
N LEU A 19 -2.96 0.07 13.15
CA LEU A 19 -2.84 1.22 12.27
C LEU A 19 -3.59 2.39 12.92
N VAL A 20 -2.91 3.51 13.11
CA VAL A 20 -3.43 4.65 13.87
C VAL A 20 -3.30 5.96 13.09
N GLY A 21 -4.19 6.92 13.36
CA GLY A 21 -4.20 8.22 12.70
C GLY A 21 -3.23 9.27 13.30
N LYS A 22 -2.55 8.93 14.40
CA LYS A 22 -1.63 9.81 15.12
C LYS A 22 -0.17 9.39 14.94
N GLU A 23 0.75 10.33 15.05
CA GLU A 23 2.18 10.05 14.93
C GLU A 23 2.67 9.11 16.05
N THR A 24 3.44 8.09 15.67
CA THR A 24 4.02 7.09 16.57
C THR A 24 5.47 6.76 16.19
N GLY A 25 6.15 5.98 17.04
CA GLY A 25 7.53 5.54 16.78
C GLY A 25 7.70 4.57 15.62
N VAL A 26 6.62 3.96 15.11
CA VAL A 26 6.64 3.06 13.95
C VAL A 26 5.83 3.69 12.84
N TRP A 27 6.50 4.02 11.73
CA TRP A 27 5.84 4.68 10.60
C TRP A 27 6.43 4.27 9.26
N PHE A 28 5.60 4.40 8.22
CA PHE A 28 5.96 4.18 6.82
C PHE A 28 5.56 5.39 6.01
N GLU A 29 6.48 5.91 5.20
CA GLU A 29 6.22 6.95 4.24
C GLU A 29 6.11 6.32 2.85
N VAL A 30 4.94 6.48 2.23
CA VAL A 30 4.60 5.86 0.94
C VAL A 30 4.15 6.91 -0.06
N LEU A 31 4.25 6.62 -1.35
CA LEU A 31 3.67 7.47 -2.38
C LEU A 31 2.16 7.66 -2.15
N LYS A 32 1.69 8.90 -2.27
CA LYS A 32 0.27 9.23 -2.16
C LYS A 32 -0.53 8.72 -3.36
N GLU A 33 0.07 8.76 -4.55
CA GLU A 33 -0.51 8.30 -5.80
C GLU A 33 0.44 7.33 -6.49
N LEU A 34 -0.10 6.34 -7.19
CA LEU A 34 0.72 5.42 -7.98
C LEU A 34 1.12 6.05 -9.32
N PRO A 35 2.44 6.15 -9.62
CA PRO A 35 2.89 6.38 -10.97
C PRO A 35 2.41 5.27 -11.92
N ALA A 36 2.09 5.63 -13.16
CA ALA A 36 1.54 4.69 -14.15
C ALA A 36 2.38 3.40 -14.33
N HIS A 37 3.71 3.49 -14.23
CA HIS A 37 4.58 2.31 -14.34
C HIS A 37 4.41 1.34 -13.17
N LEU A 38 4.19 1.83 -11.94
CA LEU A 38 3.94 0.98 -10.77
C LEU A 38 2.53 0.40 -10.78
N ASP A 39 1.54 1.17 -11.26
CA ASP A 39 0.19 0.63 -11.47
C ASP A 39 0.20 -0.53 -12.47
N MET A 40 0.92 -0.38 -13.59
CA MET A 40 1.10 -1.46 -14.56
C MET A 40 1.82 -2.67 -13.96
N GLU A 41 2.88 -2.48 -13.17
CA GLU A 41 3.58 -3.59 -12.50
C GLU A 41 2.69 -4.30 -11.48
N LEU A 42 1.88 -3.53 -10.76
CA LEU A 42 0.90 -4.06 -9.81
C LEU A 42 -0.15 -4.91 -10.53
N ARG A 43 -0.74 -4.39 -11.60
CA ARG A 43 -1.68 -5.15 -12.45
C ARG A 43 -1.05 -6.42 -13.03
N LYS A 44 0.22 -6.39 -13.43
CA LYS A 44 0.95 -7.59 -13.87
C LYS A 44 1.13 -8.61 -12.74
N THR A 45 1.49 -8.12 -11.55
CA THR A 45 1.64 -8.95 -10.34
C THR A 45 0.33 -9.67 -10.01
N PHE A 46 -0.79 -8.99 -10.24
CA PHE A 46 -2.13 -9.50 -10.01
C PHE A 46 -2.88 -9.81 -11.31
N ALA A 47 -2.18 -10.17 -12.39
CA ALA A 47 -2.80 -10.38 -13.70
C ALA A 47 -3.80 -11.56 -13.74
N GLY A 48 -3.75 -12.44 -12.74
CA GLY A 48 -4.74 -13.51 -12.52
C GLY A 48 -5.94 -13.08 -11.68
N ALA A 49 -5.92 -11.90 -11.08
CA ALA A 49 -7.05 -11.34 -10.35
C ALA A 49 -8.12 -10.87 -11.35
N LYS A 50 -9.39 -11.13 -11.05
CA LYS A 50 -10.49 -10.63 -11.87
C LYS A 50 -10.61 -9.12 -11.69
N VAL A 51 -10.31 -8.36 -12.73
CA VAL A 51 -10.48 -6.90 -12.73
C VAL A 51 -11.92 -6.56 -13.13
N VAL A 52 -12.65 -5.89 -12.25
CA VAL A 52 -13.97 -5.32 -12.51
C VAL A 52 -13.78 -3.83 -12.78
N VAL A 53 -14.12 -3.36 -13.98
CA VAL A 53 -14.08 -1.94 -14.33
C VAL A 53 -15.49 -1.37 -14.18
N PHE A 54 -15.64 -0.26 -13.46
CA PHE A 54 -16.90 0.44 -13.28
C PHE A 54 -17.11 1.50 -14.36
N GLU A 55 -18.36 1.95 -14.53
CA GLU A 55 -18.75 2.92 -15.58
C GLU A 55 -18.09 4.30 -15.41
N ASP A 56 -17.64 4.63 -14.20
CA ASP A 56 -16.93 5.88 -13.89
C ASP A 56 -15.42 5.83 -14.24
N GLY A 57 -14.94 4.71 -14.78
CA GLY A 57 -13.53 4.50 -15.11
C GLY A 57 -12.67 4.05 -13.93
N SER A 58 -13.25 3.90 -12.73
CA SER A 58 -12.61 3.22 -11.62
C SER A 58 -12.59 1.70 -11.88
N TYR A 59 -11.72 0.99 -11.17
CA TYR A 59 -11.64 -0.46 -11.28
C TYR A 59 -11.38 -1.06 -9.91
N GLN A 60 -11.88 -2.27 -9.70
CA GLN A 60 -11.62 -3.09 -8.53
C GLN A 60 -10.93 -4.37 -8.98
N MET A 61 -9.86 -4.75 -8.29
CA MET A 61 -9.24 -6.05 -8.47
C MET A 61 -9.83 -7.02 -7.45
N ASP A 62 -10.46 -8.08 -7.93
CA ASP A 62 -10.88 -9.19 -7.09
C ASP A 62 -9.66 -10.07 -6.77
N LEU A 63 -9.10 -9.82 -5.59
CA LEU A 63 -7.92 -10.50 -5.08
C LEU A 63 -8.26 -11.82 -4.37
N SER A 64 -9.51 -12.29 -4.46
CA SER A 64 -9.96 -13.55 -3.83
C SER A 64 -9.18 -14.77 -4.32
N ASP A 65 -8.74 -14.74 -5.59
CA ASP A 65 -7.92 -15.78 -6.23
C ASP A 65 -6.42 -15.56 -6.03
N VAL A 66 -6.01 -14.35 -5.62
CA VAL A 66 -4.61 -14.01 -5.28
C VAL A 66 -4.47 -13.90 -3.76
N GLN A 67 -4.87 -14.98 -3.07
CA GLN A 67 -4.69 -15.08 -1.62
C GLN A 67 -3.21 -15.21 -1.25
N GLY A 68 -2.76 -14.35 -0.34
CA GLY A 68 -1.75 -14.73 0.65
C GLY A 68 -0.33 -14.20 0.51
N ALA A 69 0.01 -13.47 -0.57
CA ALA A 69 1.38 -12.96 -0.73
C ALA A 69 1.44 -11.42 -0.67
N ILE A 70 2.14 -10.90 0.33
CA ILE A 70 2.54 -9.49 0.39
C ILE A 70 3.51 -9.22 -0.77
N PRO A 71 3.22 -8.29 -1.69
CA PRO A 71 4.07 -8.02 -2.85
C PRO A 71 5.28 -7.17 -2.44
N PHE A 72 6.25 -7.76 -1.75
CA PHE A 72 7.40 -7.03 -1.18
C PHE A 72 8.21 -6.22 -2.20
N LYS A 73 8.30 -6.68 -3.45
CA LYS A 73 8.96 -5.93 -4.53
C LYS A 73 8.24 -4.61 -4.81
N PHE A 74 6.92 -4.63 -4.89
CA PHE A 74 6.10 -3.45 -5.05
C PHE A 74 6.19 -2.54 -3.81
N LEU A 75 6.12 -3.12 -2.60
CA LEU A 75 6.26 -2.36 -1.35
C LEU A 75 7.58 -1.58 -1.30
N ALA A 76 8.70 -2.20 -1.68
CA ALA A 76 10.01 -1.54 -1.71
C ALA A 76 10.09 -0.39 -2.74
N GLN A 77 9.22 -0.35 -3.75
CA GLN A 77 9.17 0.74 -4.73
C GLN A 77 8.29 1.91 -4.26
N VAL A 78 7.21 1.62 -3.53
CA VAL A 78 6.26 2.64 -3.05
C VAL A 78 6.66 3.26 -1.72
N ILE A 79 7.34 2.52 -0.84
CA ILE A 79 7.86 3.02 0.43
C ILE A 79 9.10 3.89 0.15
N LYS A 80 9.00 5.18 0.47
CA LYS A 80 10.10 6.17 0.31
C LYS A 80 10.88 6.37 1.60
N GLY A 81 10.28 6.07 2.75
CA GLY A 81 10.92 6.15 4.07
C GLY A 81 10.16 5.32 5.10
N TRP A 82 10.76 5.11 6.26
CA TRP A 82 10.14 4.48 7.43
C TRP A 82 10.93 4.83 8.69
N SER A 83 10.40 4.47 9.85
CA SER A 83 11.01 4.74 11.17
C SER A 83 12.35 4.06 11.41
N GLU A 84 12.72 3.06 10.59
CA GLU A 84 13.97 2.33 10.72
C GLU A 84 15.15 3.07 10.09
N SER A 85 16.34 2.90 10.68
CA SER A 85 17.59 3.51 10.19
C SER A 85 18.15 2.86 8.91
N VAL A 86 17.64 1.69 8.54
CA VAL A 86 18.04 0.93 7.35
C VAL A 86 17.15 1.30 6.16
N PRO A 87 17.55 1.08 4.90
CA PRO A 87 16.65 1.31 3.76
C PRO A 87 15.51 0.27 3.67
N PRO A 88 14.32 0.63 3.13
CA PRO A 88 13.16 -0.27 2.97
C PRO A 88 13.34 -1.26 1.80
N THR A 89 14.41 -2.07 1.85
CA THR A 89 14.66 -3.13 0.87
C THR A 89 13.74 -4.32 1.09
N ILE A 90 13.58 -5.18 0.08
CA ILE A 90 12.80 -6.42 0.18
C ILE A 90 13.22 -7.26 1.40
N GLU A 91 14.52 -7.39 1.66
CA GLU A 91 15.05 -8.15 2.79
C GLU A 91 14.69 -7.54 4.14
N ASN A 92 14.74 -6.21 4.24
CA ASN A 92 14.40 -5.52 5.49
C ASN A 92 12.88 -5.52 5.73
N LEU A 93 12.08 -5.36 4.68
CA LEU A 93 10.61 -5.44 4.78
C LEU A 93 10.15 -6.84 5.23
N LYS A 94 10.84 -7.90 4.82
CA LYS A 94 10.56 -9.27 5.28
C LYS A 94 10.86 -9.49 6.77
N LYS A 95 11.67 -8.63 7.41
CA LYS A 95 11.97 -8.70 8.84
C LYS A 95 10.93 -7.97 9.70
N VAL A 96 10.11 -7.11 9.09
CA VAL A 96 9.00 -6.46 9.79
C VAL A 96 7.98 -7.52 10.18
N LYS A 97 7.32 -7.30 11.33
CA LYS A 97 6.23 -8.15 11.79
C LYS A 97 5.16 -8.28 10.71
N SER A 98 4.78 -9.52 10.40
CA SER A 98 3.84 -9.82 9.32
C SER A 98 2.49 -9.12 9.47
N SER A 99 2.02 -8.90 10.70
CA SER A 99 0.76 -8.17 10.97
C SER A 99 0.82 -6.71 10.50
N ILE A 100 1.94 -6.02 10.73
CA ILE A 100 2.18 -4.65 10.24
C ILE A 100 2.21 -4.66 8.71
N MET A 101 2.90 -5.61 8.09
CA MET A 101 2.98 -5.69 6.62
C MET A 101 1.64 -5.98 5.96
N TRP A 102 0.81 -6.84 6.57
CA TRP A 102 -0.54 -7.09 6.08
C TRP A 102 -1.43 -5.85 6.19
N LYS A 103 -1.37 -5.12 7.31
CA LYS A 103 -2.13 -3.88 7.49
C LYS A 103 -1.65 -2.75 6.58
N LEU A 104 -0.33 -2.61 6.42
CA LEU A 104 0.26 -1.68 5.45
C LEU A 104 -0.22 -2.01 4.04
N TRP A 105 -0.15 -3.28 3.64
CA TRP A 105 -0.64 -3.71 2.34
C TRP A 105 -2.14 -3.43 2.16
N ALA A 106 -2.95 -3.74 3.17
CA ALA A 106 -4.39 -3.45 3.17
C ALA A 106 -4.69 -1.95 3.05
N TYR A 107 -3.89 -1.10 3.70
CA TYR A 107 -4.01 0.36 3.59
C TYR A 107 -3.67 0.84 2.18
N LEU A 108 -2.58 0.32 1.59
CA LEU A 108 -2.16 0.68 0.23
C LEU A 108 -3.18 0.23 -0.83
N GLN A 109 -3.83 -0.92 -0.63
CA GLN A 109 -4.91 -1.37 -1.51
C GLN A 109 -6.06 -0.35 -1.57
N ARG A 110 -6.42 0.24 -0.43
CA ARG A 110 -7.46 1.26 -0.34
C ARG A 110 -6.97 2.60 -0.88
N LEU A 111 -5.74 3.00 -0.54
CA LEU A 111 -5.13 4.27 -0.97
C LEU A 111 -5.05 4.36 -2.50
N TYR A 112 -4.73 3.24 -3.14
CA TYR A 112 -4.56 3.16 -4.59
C TYR A 112 -5.82 2.70 -5.33
N GLY A 113 -6.97 2.61 -4.65
CA GLY A 113 -8.24 2.23 -5.27
C GLY A 113 -8.26 0.80 -5.81
N ILE A 114 -7.39 -0.09 -5.33
CA ILE A 114 -7.41 -1.52 -5.67
C ILE A 114 -8.71 -2.18 -5.16
N VAL A 115 -9.16 -1.74 -3.99
CA VAL A 115 -10.41 -2.13 -3.35
C VAL A 115 -11.29 -0.90 -3.14
N ASN A 116 -12.61 -1.09 -3.21
CA ASN A 116 -13.60 -0.02 -3.07
C ASN A 116 -13.92 0.27 -1.58
N GLU A 117 -12.88 0.56 -0.80
CA GLU A 117 -12.96 0.88 0.62
C GLU A 117 -11.98 2.01 0.93
N LYS A 118 -12.22 2.78 1.99
CA LYS A 118 -11.43 3.96 2.32
C LYS A 118 -10.28 3.62 3.28
N PRO A 119 -9.07 4.15 3.10
CA PRO A 119 -7.95 3.87 4.00
C PRO A 119 -8.25 4.17 5.47
N GLU A 120 -9.10 5.17 5.72
CA GLU A 120 -9.54 5.59 7.05
C GLU A 120 -10.33 4.51 7.78
N ASP A 121 -10.99 3.60 7.06
CA ASP A 121 -11.76 2.49 7.65
C ASP A 121 -10.87 1.48 8.39
N LEU A 122 -9.55 1.51 8.15
CA LEU A 122 -8.56 0.67 8.83
C LEU A 122 -7.96 1.31 10.08
N ILE A 123 -8.20 2.61 10.30
CA ILE A 123 -7.63 3.32 11.44
C ILE A 123 -8.34 2.86 12.71
N GLU A 124 -7.59 2.21 13.60
CA GLU A 124 -8.06 1.86 14.92
C GLU A 124 -7.89 3.07 15.85
N GLU A 125 -8.91 3.43 16.63
CA GLU A 125 -8.76 4.39 17.72
C GLU A 125 -7.75 3.83 18.72
N GLY A 126 -6.63 4.54 18.87
CA GLY A 126 -5.54 4.20 19.78
C GLY A 126 -5.17 5.37 20.68
#